data_AF-A0A0C2X075-F1
#
_entry.id   AF-A0A0C2X075-F1
#
_cell.length_a   1.000
_cell.length_b   1.000
_cell.length_c   1.000
_cell.angle_alpha   90.00
_cell.angle_beta   90.00
_cell.angle_gamma   90.00
#
_symmetry.space_group_name_H-M   'P 1'
#
loop_
_entity.id
_entity.type
_entity.pdbx_description
1 polymer ?
#
loop_
_entity_poly.entity_id
_entity_poly.type
_entity_poly.pdbx_seq_one_letter_code
_entity_poly.pdbx_strand_id
1 'polypeptide(L)'
;MSQNFLKGFEIDRAKLEEKFGYYPTIEDPQNMRYDKRIIGLLPRTSYKYIGAGLEEDDDVCLVVVMADGRDKEELEKMDMPFCEKMLAQAAKSVLTPGVWPSWD
;
A
#
# COMPACT_ATOMS: atom_id res chain seq x y z
N MET A 1 -7.57 18.42 -14.23
CA MET A 1 -8.18 17.57 -13.19
C MET A 1 -7.33 17.73 -11.95
N SER A 2 -7.92 17.94 -10.78
CA SER A 2 -7.13 18.12 -9.54
C SER A 2 -6.69 16.75 -9.04
N GLN A 3 -5.38 16.52 -8.97
CA GLN A 3 -4.78 15.27 -8.49
C GLN A 3 -5.15 15.05 -7.01
N ASN A 4 -5.64 13.85 -6.68
CA ASN A 4 -5.77 13.38 -5.31
C ASN A 4 -4.53 12.55 -4.93
N PHE A 5 -4.18 12.52 -3.65
CA PHE A 5 -3.07 11.75 -3.11
C PHE A 5 -3.56 10.81 -2.02
N LEU A 6 -2.95 9.64 -1.94
CA LEU A 6 -3.25 8.55 -1.02
C LEU A 6 -2.09 8.40 -0.04
N LYS A 7 -2.31 8.61 1.25
CA LYS A 7 -1.35 8.28 2.31
C LYS A 7 -1.71 6.92 2.90
N GLY A 8 -0.74 6.02 2.95
CA GLY A 8 -0.97 4.71 3.51
C GLY A 8 0.21 3.78 3.36
N PHE A 9 -0.09 2.52 3.08
CA PHE A 9 0.89 1.47 2.93
C PHE A 9 0.69 0.73 1.60
N GLU A 10 1.70 0.72 0.74
CA GLU A 10 1.71 -0.18 -0.42
C GLU A 10 2.00 -1.62 0.02
N ILE A 11 1.55 -2.58 -0.78
CA ILE A 11 2.05 -3.96 -0.70
C ILE A 11 3.34 -4.06 -1.52
N ASP A 12 4.48 -4.06 -0.83
CA ASP A 12 5.81 -4.02 -1.44
C ASP A 12 6.15 -5.40 -2.03
N ARG A 13 6.27 -5.44 -3.35
CA ARG A 13 6.55 -6.67 -4.10
C ARG A 13 7.94 -7.20 -3.77
N ALA A 14 8.96 -6.35 -3.77
CA ALA A 14 10.34 -6.75 -3.49
C ALA A 14 10.46 -7.40 -2.10
N LYS A 15 9.79 -6.84 -1.09
CA LYS A 15 9.76 -7.43 0.26
C LYS A 15 8.99 -8.75 0.32
N LEU A 16 7.92 -8.91 -0.47
CA LEU A 16 7.23 -10.18 -0.59
C LEU A 16 8.12 -11.26 -1.22
N GLU A 17 8.89 -10.90 -2.24
CA GLU A 17 9.84 -11.82 -2.87
C GLU A 17 10.91 -12.26 -1.87
N GLU A 18 11.53 -11.30 -1.18
CA GLU A 18 12.57 -11.55 -0.19
C GLU A 18 12.07 -12.45 0.96
N LYS A 19 10.87 -12.14 1.47
CA LYS A 19 10.35 -12.83 2.65
C LYS A 19 9.78 -14.23 2.37
N PHE A 20 9.17 -14.43 1.19
CA PHE A 20 8.44 -15.65 0.88
C PHE A 20 8.97 -16.41 -0.34
N GLY A 21 10.07 -15.96 -0.96
CA GLY A 21 10.64 -16.58 -2.16
C GLY A 21 9.69 -16.50 -3.35
N TYR A 22 8.98 -15.38 -3.45
CA TYR A 22 7.83 -15.23 -4.34
C TYR A 22 8.18 -14.38 -5.56
N TYR A 23 8.21 -14.97 -6.75
CA TYR A 23 8.65 -14.29 -7.97
C TYR A 23 7.54 -14.24 -9.03
N PRO A 24 7.37 -13.10 -9.73
CA PRO A 24 6.53 -13.00 -10.92
C PRO A 24 6.81 -14.14 -11.89
N THR A 25 5.75 -14.67 -12.50
CA THR A 25 5.88 -15.66 -13.57
C THR A 25 5.34 -15.10 -14.86
N ILE A 26 5.63 -15.77 -15.99
CA ILE A 26 5.05 -15.40 -17.29
C ILE A 26 3.51 -15.49 -17.25
N GLU A 27 2.97 -16.40 -16.43
CA GLU A 27 1.52 -16.63 -16.27
C GLU A 27 0.87 -15.69 -15.26
N ASP A 28 1.65 -15.15 -14.31
CA ASP A 28 1.22 -14.22 -13.26
C ASP A 28 2.30 -13.14 -13.04
N PRO A 29 2.43 -12.17 -13.97
CA PRO A 29 3.50 -11.18 -13.95
C PRO A 29 3.37 -10.16 -12.82
N GLN A 30 2.16 -9.94 -12.30
CA GLN A 30 1.91 -9.04 -11.18
C GLN A 30 1.81 -9.76 -9.83
N ASN A 31 1.58 -11.07 -9.85
CA ASN A 31 1.69 -11.92 -8.69
C ASN A 31 0.82 -11.44 -7.51
N MET A 32 -0.44 -11.11 -7.81
CA MET A 32 -1.36 -10.47 -6.84
C MET A 32 -2.02 -11.46 -5.86
N ARG A 33 -1.64 -12.75 -5.90
CA ARG A 33 -2.34 -13.83 -5.17
C ARG A 33 -2.28 -13.67 -3.64
N TYR A 34 -1.31 -12.92 -3.13
CA TYR A 34 -1.16 -12.65 -1.69
C TYR A 34 -1.85 -11.38 -1.23
N ASP A 35 -2.25 -10.48 -2.12
CA ASP A 35 -2.81 -9.17 -1.76
C ASP A 35 -4.03 -9.36 -0.87
N LYS A 36 -4.96 -10.23 -1.30
CA LYS A 36 -6.15 -10.57 -0.52
C LYS A 36 -5.81 -11.17 0.85
N ARG A 37 -4.74 -11.95 0.94
CA ARG A 37 -4.32 -12.56 2.22
C ARG A 37 -3.73 -11.50 3.15
N ILE A 38 -2.85 -10.65 2.64
CA ILE A 38 -2.20 -9.57 3.41
C ILE A 38 -3.26 -8.59 3.89
N ILE A 39 -4.14 -8.12 3.00
CA ILE A 39 -5.25 -7.23 3.33
C ILE A 39 -6.20 -7.90 4.32
N GLY A 40 -6.48 -9.20 4.17
CA GLY A 40 -7.32 -9.97 5.08
C GLY A 40 -6.78 -10.12 6.50
N LEU A 41 -5.47 -9.90 6.71
CA LEU A 41 -4.87 -9.87 8.05
C LEU A 41 -5.06 -8.52 8.75
N LEU A 42 -5.44 -7.47 8.02
CA LEU A 42 -5.65 -6.13 8.56
C LEU A 42 -7.09 -6.00 9.06
N PRO A 43 -7.32 -5.53 10.30
CA PRO A 43 -8.67 -5.25 10.77
C PRO A 43 -9.35 -4.23 9.85
N ARG A 44 -10.59 -4.47 9.40
CA ARG A 44 -11.30 -3.50 8.52
C ARG A 44 -11.46 -2.10 9.13
N THR A 45 -11.39 -1.97 10.45
CA THR A 45 -11.48 -0.70 11.16
C THR A 45 -10.15 0.06 11.21
N SER A 46 -9.07 -0.52 10.68
CA SER A 46 -7.72 0.01 10.78
C SER A 46 -7.25 0.72 9.51
N TYR A 47 -8.11 0.87 8.50
CA TYR A 47 -7.82 1.59 7.25
C TYR A 47 -9.13 2.14 6.68
N LYS A 48 -9.07 3.19 5.86
CA LYS A 48 -10.26 3.80 5.25
C LYS A 48 -10.80 2.92 4.12
N TYR A 49 -9.94 2.58 3.17
CA TYR A 49 -10.25 1.75 2.01
C TYR A 49 -8.95 1.22 1.36
N ILE A 50 -9.10 0.40 0.31
CA ILE A 50 -8.00 -0.02 -0.55
C ILE A 50 -8.08 0.78 -1.85
N GLY A 51 -6.99 1.47 -2.20
CA GLY A 51 -6.91 2.33 -3.38
C GLY A 51 -5.78 1.92 -4.33
N ALA A 52 -5.75 2.55 -5.50
CA ALA A 52 -4.71 2.40 -6.50
C ALA A 52 -3.82 3.66 -6.51
N GLY A 53 -2.53 3.47 -6.21
CA GLY A 53 -1.50 4.52 -6.28
C GLY A 53 -0.70 4.43 -7.57
N LEU A 54 -0.10 5.54 -7.97
CA LEU A 54 0.88 5.61 -9.05
C LEU A 54 2.30 5.64 -8.49
N GLU A 55 3.16 4.76 -9.00
CA GLU A 55 4.61 4.78 -8.77
C GLU A 55 5.30 5.85 -9.66
N GLU A 56 6.61 6.05 -9.46
CA GLU A 56 7.39 7.05 -10.23
C GLU A 56 7.47 6.72 -11.73
N ASP A 57 7.33 5.44 -12.07
CA ASP A 57 7.39 4.83 -13.39
C ASP A 57 6.01 4.64 -14.05
N ASP A 58 4.97 5.33 -13.53
CA ASP A 58 3.57 5.26 -13.96
C ASP A 58 2.90 3.87 -13.78
N ASP A 59 3.57 2.95 -13.08
CA ASP A 59 3.01 1.67 -12.68
C ASP A 59 2.00 1.84 -11.54
N VAL A 60 0.99 0.96 -11.52
CA VAL A 60 -0.09 0.99 -10.53
C VAL A 60 0.24 0.08 -9.35
N CYS A 61 0.26 0.63 -8.15
CA CYS A 61 0.41 -0.11 -6.91
C CYS A 61 -0.88 -0.13 -6.09
N LEU A 62 -1.02 -1.14 -5.22
CA LEU A 62 -2.16 -1.28 -4.33
C LEU A 62 -1.83 -0.70 -2.96
N VAL A 63 -2.61 0.30 -2.55
CA VAL A 63 -2.39 1.07 -1.32
C VAL A 63 -3.49 0.77 -0.29
N VAL A 64 -3.09 0.36 0.90
CA VAL A 64 -3.95 0.34 2.09
C VAL A 64 -4.06 1.79 2.60
N VAL A 65 -5.17 2.46 2.28
CA VAL A 65 -5.31 3.90 2.47
C VAL A 65 -5.69 4.23 3.91
N MET A 66 -4.89 5.10 4.51
CA MET A 66 -5.06 5.58 5.89
C MET A 66 -5.62 7.01 5.90
N ALA A 67 -5.15 7.85 4.97
CA ALA A 67 -5.64 9.19 4.72
C ALA A 67 -5.51 9.52 3.23
N ASP A 68 -6.25 10.51 2.77
CA ASP A 68 -6.34 10.91 1.37
C ASP A 68 -6.67 12.39 1.30
N GLY A 69 -6.18 13.08 0.26
CA GLY A 69 -6.32 14.53 0.16
C GLY A 69 -5.57 15.13 -1.03
N ARG A 70 -5.75 16.44 -1.23
CA ARG A 70 -5.18 17.18 -2.37
C ARG A 70 -3.80 17.79 -2.07
N ASP A 71 -3.48 18.00 -0.81
CA ASP A 71 -2.20 18.56 -0.39
C ASP A 71 -1.24 17.41 -0.02
N LYS A 72 -0.32 17.12 -0.95
CA LYS A 72 0.69 16.06 -0.76
C LYS A 72 1.60 16.37 0.44
N GLU A 73 2.02 17.63 0.61
CA GLU A 73 2.94 18.00 1.69
C GLU A 73 2.26 17.87 3.06
N GLU A 74 1.00 18.27 3.16
CA GLU A 74 0.21 18.09 4.38
C GLU A 74 0.12 16.60 4.72
N LEU A 75 -0.22 15.76 3.74
CA LEU A 75 -0.27 14.31 3.92
C LEU A 75 1.09 13.75 4.34
N GLU A 76 2.20 14.16 3.73
CA GLU A 76 3.54 13.72 4.13
C GLU A 76 3.88 14.07 5.58
N LYS A 77 3.48 15.26 6.03
CA LYS A 77 3.70 15.76 7.40
C LYS A 77 2.81 15.09 8.45
N MET A 78 1.67 14.52 8.06
CA MET A 78 0.82 13.76 8.99
C MET A 78 1.57 12.52 9.49
N ASP A 79 1.45 12.23 10.78
CA ASP A 79 1.91 10.94 11.29
C ASP A 79 1.15 9.80 10.59
N MET A 80 1.87 8.71 10.28
CA MET A 80 1.21 7.52 9.79
C MET A 80 0.34 6.95 10.93
N PRO A 81 -0.99 6.79 10.76
CA PRO A 81 -1.82 6.25 11.82
C PRO A 81 -1.39 4.81 12.08
N PHE A 82 -0.61 4.56 13.12
CA PHE A 82 -0.17 3.21 13.44
C PHE A 82 -1.32 2.45 14.07
N CYS A 83 -1.74 1.38 13.38
CA CYS A 83 -2.75 0.47 13.88
C CYS A 83 -2.12 -0.50 14.88
N GLU A 84 -2.78 -0.68 16.02
CA GLU A 84 -2.27 -1.46 17.15
C GLU A 84 -1.74 -2.84 16.73
N LYS A 85 -0.52 -3.14 17.20
CA LYS A 85 0.22 -4.42 17.28
C LYS A 85 0.24 -5.37 16.06
N MET A 86 -0.87 -5.70 15.42
CA MET A 86 -0.93 -6.64 14.30
C MET A 86 -0.54 -6.01 12.96
N LEU A 87 -1.03 -4.81 12.67
CA LEU A 87 -0.65 -4.08 11.46
C LEU A 87 0.83 -3.74 11.49
N ALA A 88 1.37 -3.32 12.64
CA ALA A 88 2.79 -3.04 12.79
C ALA A 88 3.72 -4.23 12.46
N GLN A 89 3.30 -5.48 12.68
CA GLN A 89 4.14 -6.65 12.37
C GLN A 89 4.05 -7.10 10.91
N ALA A 90 2.84 -7.19 10.36
CA ALA A 90 2.67 -7.50 8.93
C ALA A 90 3.24 -6.35 8.07
N ALA A 91 2.90 -5.11 8.42
CA ALA A 91 3.34 -3.89 7.73
C ALA A 91 4.85 -3.73 7.72
N LYS A 92 5.54 -3.99 8.83
CA LYS A 92 7.01 -3.85 8.85
C LYS A 92 7.72 -4.77 7.86
N SER A 93 7.11 -5.89 7.50
CA SER A 93 7.80 -6.94 6.77
C SER A 93 7.53 -6.97 5.27
N VAL A 94 6.38 -6.45 4.83
CA VAL A 94 5.96 -6.51 3.41
C VAL A 94 5.16 -5.30 2.97
N LEU A 95 5.00 -4.27 3.82
CA LEU A 95 4.37 -3.03 3.43
C LEU A 95 5.39 -1.89 3.49
N THR A 96 5.22 -0.90 2.61
CA THR A 96 6.03 0.34 2.62
C THR A 96 5.10 1.52 2.88
N PRO A 97 5.37 2.36 3.90
CA PRO A 97 4.61 3.58 4.12
C PRO A 97 4.96 4.64 3.06
N GLY A 98 3.97 5.40 2.61
CA GLY A 98 4.21 6.43 1.60
C GLY A 98 2.98 7.29 1.30
N VAL A 99 3.16 8.15 0.30
CA VAL A 99 2.12 8.99 -0.29
C VAL A 99 2.21 8.88 -1.80
N TRP A 100 1.15 8.38 -2.44
CA TRP A 100 1.11 8.16 -3.89
C TRP A 100 0.04 9.06 -4.52
N PRO A 101 0.25 9.56 -5.75
CA PRO A 101 -0.84 10.06 -6.56
C PRO A 101 -1.91 8.97 -6.72
N SER A 102 -3.18 9.33 -6.56
CA SER A 102 -4.31 8.46 -6.89
C SER A 102 -4.36 8.21 -8.39
N TRP A 103 -4.57 6.95 -8.78
CA TRP A 103 -4.80 6.57 -10.17
C TRP A 103 -6.23 6.89 -10.65
N ASP A 104 -7.18 7.03 -9.70
CA ASP A 104 -8.57 7.45 -9.96
C ASP A 104 -8.71 8.92 -10.41
#